data_AF-A0AAW0IJ25-F1
#
_entry.id   AF-A0AAW0IJ25-F1
#
_cell.length_a   1.000
_cell.length_b   1.000
_cell.length_c   1.000
_cell.angle_alpha   90.00
_cell.angle_beta   90.00
_cell.angle_gamma   90.00
#
_symmetry.space_group_name_H-M   'P 1'
#
loop_
_entity.id
_entity.type
_entity.pdbx_description
1 polymer ?
#
loop_
_entity_poly.entity_id
_entity_poly.type
_entity_poly.pdbx_seq_one_letter_code
_entity_poly.pdbx_strand_id
1 'polypeptide(L)'
;ISNENELKTAWNCYMDANDRWKNAEAQKQAKLEIKSGILKRIEEKDNERDSFELQNSHVNLSHIDEREKNMRIEVERKTNQLAEREFESNIRQKQSDLYSIEQKIKAVNREKDIMAADSEDRVKLSLKKAELENHKKKHKKIVDEYKDRIRGVLKGRLPPDKDLKREITQVLRSIGMEFDDLNTKSREAEKEVNMLQNKIEEVNNNLSKYRKDMECKYCSQLEKVIHFRSF
;
A
#
# COMPACT_ATOMS: atom_id res chain seq x y z
N ILE A 1 -20.41 -128.64 -82.60
CA ILE A 1 -20.78 -127.21 -82.52
C ILE A 1 -21.96 -126.96 -81.56
N SER A 2 -22.91 -127.90 -81.33
CA SER A 2 -24.11 -127.67 -80.48
C SER A 2 -23.86 -127.57 -78.96
N ASN A 3 -23.13 -128.51 -78.35
CA ASN A 3 -22.94 -128.55 -76.88
C ASN A 3 -22.13 -127.38 -76.30
N GLU A 4 -21.21 -126.82 -77.10
CA GLU A 4 -20.28 -125.79 -76.63
C GLU A 4 -20.94 -124.40 -76.55
N ASN A 5 -21.92 -124.14 -77.43
CA ASN A 5 -22.74 -122.94 -77.39
C ASN A 5 -23.77 -122.96 -76.24
N GLU A 6 -24.36 -124.12 -75.94
CA GLU A 6 -25.26 -124.27 -74.79
C GLU A 6 -24.53 -124.10 -73.47
N LEU A 7 -23.34 -124.69 -73.32
CA LEU A 7 -22.49 -124.52 -72.14
C LEU A 7 -22.10 -123.05 -71.94
N LYS A 8 -21.74 -122.36 -73.02
CA LYS A 8 -21.41 -120.92 -72.99
C LYS A 8 -22.61 -120.06 -72.60
N THR A 9 -23.81 -120.42 -73.06
CA THR A 9 -25.04 -119.72 -72.72
C THR A 9 -25.41 -119.91 -71.25
N ALA A 10 -25.31 -121.14 -70.74
CA ALA A 10 -25.56 -121.44 -69.33
C ALA A 10 -24.54 -120.73 -68.40
N TRP A 11 -23.27 -120.70 -68.79
CA TRP A 11 -22.23 -119.99 -68.06
C TRP A 11 -22.49 -118.48 -68.05
N ASN A 12 -22.86 -117.87 -69.18
CA ASN A 12 -23.22 -116.46 -69.23
C ASN A 12 -24.43 -116.15 -68.35
N CYS A 13 -25.49 -116.98 -68.38
CA CYS A 13 -26.65 -116.81 -67.50
C CYS A 13 -26.28 -116.92 -66.01
N TYR A 14 -25.38 -117.84 -65.65
CA TYR A 14 -24.86 -117.96 -64.28
C TYR A 14 -24.05 -116.73 -63.87
N MET A 15 -23.16 -116.25 -64.74
CA MET A 15 -22.35 -115.06 -64.50
C MET A 15 -23.22 -113.81 -64.32
N ASP A 16 -24.24 -113.63 -65.16
CA ASP A 16 -25.22 -112.54 -65.03
C ASP A 16 -26.00 -112.61 -63.70
N ALA A 17 -26.44 -113.81 -63.31
CA ALA A 17 -27.13 -114.01 -62.04
C ALA A 17 -26.21 -113.74 -60.84
N ASN A 18 -24.96 -114.18 -60.91
CA ASN A 18 -23.93 -113.95 -59.89
C ASN A 18 -23.59 -112.46 -59.76
N ASP A 19 -23.48 -111.72 -60.86
CA ASP A 19 -23.21 -110.28 -60.85
C ASP A 19 -24.41 -109.48 -60.32
N ARG A 20 -25.64 -109.89 -60.65
CA ARG A 20 -26.86 -109.33 -60.04
C ARG A 20 -26.89 -109.58 -58.53
N TRP A 21 -26.53 -110.78 -58.08
CA TRP A 21 -26.47 -111.11 -56.66
C TRP A 21 -25.41 -110.28 -55.93
N LYS A 22 -24.19 -110.16 -56.49
CA LYS A 22 -23.12 -109.31 -55.94
C LYS A 22 -23.55 -107.84 -55.82
N ASN A 23 -24.19 -107.30 -56.86
CA ASN A 23 -24.70 -105.92 -56.83
C ASN A 23 -25.79 -105.73 -55.76
N ALA A 24 -26.72 -106.68 -55.63
CA ALA A 24 -27.76 -106.62 -54.62
C ALA A 24 -27.18 -106.70 -53.20
N GLU A 25 -26.20 -107.58 -52.96
CA GLU A 25 -25.55 -107.70 -51.65
C GLU A 25 -24.71 -106.45 -51.33
N ALA A 26 -24.01 -105.87 -52.31
CA ALA A 26 -23.28 -104.61 -52.14
C ALA A 26 -24.22 -103.44 -51.80
N GLN A 27 -25.38 -103.33 -52.48
CA GLN A 27 -26.39 -102.31 -52.16
C GLN A 27 -26.99 -102.50 -50.77
N LYS A 28 -27.25 -103.75 -50.37
CA LYS A 28 -27.73 -104.08 -49.03
C LYS A 28 -26.71 -103.66 -47.98
N GLN A 29 -25.43 -103.97 -48.19
CA GLN A 29 -24.35 -103.59 -47.27
C GLN A 29 -24.20 -102.07 -47.17
N ALA A 30 -24.19 -101.35 -48.29
CA ALA A 30 -24.13 -99.88 -48.29
C ALA A 30 -25.32 -99.24 -47.55
N LYS A 31 -26.54 -99.79 -47.72
CA LYS A 31 -27.72 -99.32 -47.00
C LYS A 31 -27.63 -99.58 -45.49
N LEU A 32 -27.05 -100.71 -45.07
CA LEU A 32 -26.83 -101.02 -43.66
C LEU A 32 -25.80 -100.06 -43.03
N GLU A 33 -24.73 -99.74 -43.74
CA GLU A 33 -23.72 -98.78 -43.29
C GLU A 33 -24.30 -97.36 -43.18
N ILE A 34 -25.07 -96.91 -44.18
CA ILE A 34 -25.78 -95.62 -44.14
C ILE A 34 -26.74 -95.58 -42.94
N LYS A 35 -27.52 -96.65 -42.73
CA LYS A 35 -28.45 -96.74 -41.60
C LYS A 35 -27.72 -96.66 -40.26
N SER A 36 -26.61 -97.37 -40.11
CA SER A 36 -25.75 -97.32 -38.91
C SER A 36 -25.22 -95.91 -38.67
N GLY A 37 -24.74 -95.23 -39.71
CA GLY A 37 -24.27 -93.84 -39.61
C GLY A 37 -25.37 -92.82 -39.29
N ILE A 38 -26.60 -93.02 -39.75
CA ILE A 38 -27.74 -92.17 -39.35
C ILE A 38 -28.08 -92.40 -37.88
N LEU A 39 -28.14 -93.65 -37.42
CA LEU A 39 -28.46 -93.97 -36.03
C LEU A 39 -27.45 -93.35 -35.06
N LYS A 40 -26.15 -93.44 -35.37
CA LYS A 40 -25.11 -92.77 -34.56
C LYS A 40 -25.31 -91.25 -34.47
N ARG A 41 -25.63 -90.58 -35.59
CA ARG A 41 -25.87 -89.13 -35.60
C ARG A 41 -27.12 -88.73 -34.81
N ILE A 42 -28.16 -89.56 -34.81
CA ILE A 42 -29.35 -89.33 -33.98
C ILE A 42 -28.97 -89.42 -32.51
N GLU A 43 -28.25 -90.47 -32.12
CA GLU A 43 -27.78 -90.67 -30.74
C GLU A 43 -26.86 -89.53 -30.28
N GLU A 44 -25.92 -89.07 -31.11
CA GLU A 44 -25.07 -87.91 -30.84
C GLU A 44 -25.89 -86.64 -30.60
N LYS A 45 -26.93 -86.39 -31.41
CA LYS A 45 -27.80 -85.21 -31.26
C LYS A 45 -28.71 -85.27 -30.05
N ASP A 46 -29.19 -86.46 -29.69
CA ASP A 46 -29.93 -86.66 -28.45
C ASP A 46 -29.04 -86.37 -27.23
N ASN A 47 -27.81 -86.89 -27.22
CA ASN A 47 -26.84 -86.61 -26.16
C ASN A 47 -26.47 -85.11 -26.06
N GLU A 48 -26.28 -84.42 -27.19
CA GLU A 48 -26.06 -82.97 -27.22
C GLU A 48 -27.25 -82.20 -26.63
N ARG A 49 -28.48 -82.56 -27.03
CA ARG A 49 -29.71 -81.92 -26.52
C ARG A 49 -29.80 -82.08 -25.01
N ASP A 50 -29.63 -83.29 -24.50
CA ASP A 50 -29.77 -83.58 -23.07
C ASP A 50 -28.69 -82.83 -22.25
N SER A 51 -27.47 -82.70 -22.80
CA SER A 51 -26.41 -81.88 -22.21
C SER A 51 -26.79 -80.40 -22.14
N PHE A 52 -27.35 -79.83 -23.21
CA PHE A 52 -27.78 -78.43 -23.22
C PHE A 52 -28.97 -78.16 -22.30
N GLU A 53 -29.92 -79.10 -22.20
CA GLU A 53 -31.06 -78.98 -21.31
C GLU A 53 -30.62 -78.98 -19.85
N LEU A 54 -29.66 -79.84 -19.48
CA LEU A 54 -29.05 -79.83 -18.15
C LEU A 54 -28.36 -78.50 -17.85
N GLN A 55 -27.57 -77.96 -18.79
CA GLN A 55 -26.91 -76.65 -18.64
C GLN A 55 -27.93 -75.51 -18.47
N ASN A 56 -29.02 -75.51 -19.26
CA ASN A 56 -30.08 -74.52 -19.15
C ASN A 56 -30.82 -74.61 -17.81
N SER A 57 -31.01 -75.82 -17.27
CA SER A 57 -31.65 -76.01 -15.96
C SER A 57 -30.86 -75.39 -14.79
N HIS A 58 -29.54 -75.25 -14.93
CA HIS A 58 -28.68 -74.61 -13.94
C HIS A 58 -28.73 -73.08 -13.99
N VAL A 59 -29.28 -72.47 -15.05
CA VAL A 59 -29.38 -71.02 -15.17
C VAL A 59 -30.66 -70.54 -14.49
N ASN A 60 -30.54 -70.02 -13.28
CA ASN A 60 -31.67 -69.41 -12.58
C ASN A 60 -31.94 -67.99 -13.09
N LEU A 61 -32.73 -67.89 -14.17
CA LEU A 61 -33.13 -66.61 -14.78
C LEU A 61 -33.84 -65.69 -13.78
N SER A 62 -34.70 -66.22 -12.91
CA SER A 62 -35.43 -65.41 -11.93
C SER A 62 -34.48 -64.70 -10.93
N HIS A 63 -33.39 -65.36 -10.55
CA HIS A 63 -32.38 -64.76 -9.69
C HIS A 63 -31.60 -63.65 -10.39
N ILE A 64 -31.30 -63.84 -11.69
CA ILE A 64 -30.62 -62.82 -12.51
C ILE A 64 -31.51 -61.59 -12.65
N ASP A 65 -32.80 -61.79 -12.97
CA ASP A 65 -33.77 -60.70 -13.13
C ASP A 65 -33.97 -59.90 -11.84
N GLU A 66 -34.07 -60.59 -10.70
CA GLU A 66 -34.20 -59.94 -9.40
C GLU A 66 -32.95 -59.14 -9.02
N ARG A 67 -31.76 -59.71 -9.28
CA ARG A 67 -30.49 -58.99 -9.10
C ARG A 67 -30.41 -57.75 -9.98
N GLU A 68 -30.81 -57.84 -11.25
CA GLU A 68 -30.79 -56.71 -12.18
C GLU A 68 -31.77 -55.62 -11.74
N LYS A 69 -32.98 -56.00 -11.30
CA LYS A 69 -33.97 -55.07 -10.74
C LYS A 69 -33.42 -54.34 -9.52
N ASN A 70 -32.82 -55.05 -8.57
CA ASN A 70 -32.24 -54.47 -7.37
C ASN A 70 -31.08 -53.52 -7.70
N MET A 71 -30.25 -53.89 -8.66
CA MET A 71 -29.14 -53.06 -9.12
C MET A 71 -29.64 -51.77 -9.79
N ARG A 72 -30.69 -51.84 -10.60
CA ARG A 72 -31.34 -50.65 -11.18
C ARG A 72 -31.84 -49.70 -10.10
N ILE A 73 -32.54 -50.22 -9.09
CA ILE A 73 -33.04 -49.42 -7.95
C ILE A 73 -31.89 -48.73 -7.22
N GLU A 74 -30.80 -49.44 -6.94
CA GLU A 74 -29.65 -48.87 -6.24
C GLU A 74 -28.92 -47.80 -7.06
N VAL A 75 -28.79 -48.00 -8.38
CA VAL A 75 -28.22 -47.00 -9.29
C VAL A 75 -29.07 -45.73 -9.31
N GLU A 76 -30.38 -45.86 -9.43
CA GLU A 76 -31.31 -44.72 -9.40
C GLU A 76 -31.22 -43.97 -8.06
N ARG A 77 -31.23 -44.70 -6.94
CA ARG A 77 -31.05 -44.13 -5.60
C ARG A 77 -29.75 -43.34 -5.48
N LYS A 78 -28.63 -43.91 -5.95
CA LYS A 78 -27.32 -43.24 -5.90
C LYS A 78 -27.25 -42.02 -6.81
N THR A 79 -27.93 -42.08 -7.96
CA THR A 79 -28.01 -40.98 -8.91
C THR A 79 -28.78 -39.81 -8.31
N ASN A 80 -29.93 -40.07 -7.67
CA ASN A 80 -30.72 -39.06 -6.98
C ASN A 80 -29.93 -38.43 -5.82
N GLN A 81 -29.25 -39.23 -5.00
CA GLN A 81 -28.38 -38.73 -3.93
C GLN A 81 -27.24 -37.84 -4.44
N LEU A 82 -26.73 -38.11 -5.65
CA LEU A 82 -25.68 -37.29 -6.26
C LEU A 82 -26.25 -35.96 -6.76
N ALA A 83 -27.44 -35.99 -7.37
CA ALA A 83 -28.14 -34.81 -7.87
C ALA A 83 -28.54 -33.86 -6.74
N GLU A 84 -29.07 -34.39 -5.63
CA GLU A 84 -29.47 -33.62 -4.43
C GLU A 84 -28.31 -32.84 -3.78
N ARG A 85 -27.07 -33.29 -3.95
CA ARG A 85 -25.90 -32.59 -3.40
C ARG A 85 -25.57 -31.28 -4.12
N GLU A 86 -26.13 -31.07 -5.31
CA GLU A 86 -26.02 -29.84 -6.11
C GLU A 86 -24.59 -29.27 -6.16
N PHE A 87 -23.56 -30.14 -6.23
CA PHE A 87 -22.16 -29.73 -6.13
C PHE A 87 -21.80 -28.65 -7.13
N GLU A 88 -22.31 -28.76 -8.34
CA GLU A 88 -22.06 -27.82 -9.42
C GLU A 88 -22.64 -26.42 -9.11
N SER A 89 -23.82 -26.35 -8.50
CA SER A 89 -24.41 -25.09 -8.03
C SER A 89 -23.57 -24.48 -6.91
N ASN A 90 -23.18 -25.29 -5.93
CA ASN A 90 -22.33 -24.88 -4.82
C ASN A 90 -20.96 -24.36 -5.29
N ILE A 91 -20.33 -25.03 -6.26
CA ILE A 91 -19.05 -24.60 -6.85
C ILE A 91 -19.21 -23.23 -7.49
N ARG A 92 -20.23 -23.02 -8.34
CA ARG A 92 -20.49 -21.73 -8.97
C ARG A 92 -20.77 -20.62 -7.96
N GLN A 93 -21.56 -20.90 -6.93
CA GLN A 93 -21.82 -19.94 -5.86
C GLN A 93 -20.52 -19.54 -5.15
N LYS A 94 -19.68 -20.51 -4.78
CA LYS A 94 -18.40 -20.23 -4.11
C LYS A 94 -17.42 -19.47 -4.99
N GLN A 95 -17.39 -19.74 -6.29
CA GLN A 95 -16.59 -18.97 -7.25
C GLN A 95 -17.05 -17.50 -7.32
N SER A 96 -18.37 -17.26 -7.35
CA SER A 96 -18.94 -15.91 -7.33
C SER A 96 -18.61 -15.18 -6.02
N ASP A 97 -18.76 -15.85 -4.87
CA ASP A 97 -18.43 -15.27 -3.57
C ASP A 97 -16.96 -14.88 -3.48
N LEU A 98 -16.06 -15.75 -3.97
CA LEU A 98 -14.62 -15.51 -3.99
C LEU A 98 -14.29 -14.27 -4.83
N TYR A 99 -14.87 -14.16 -6.02
CA TYR A 99 -14.69 -12.99 -6.86
C TYR A 99 -15.17 -11.70 -6.17
N SER A 100 -16.35 -11.73 -5.54
CA SER A 100 -16.90 -10.59 -4.80
C SER A 100 -16.01 -10.15 -3.64
N ILE A 101 -15.50 -11.12 -2.85
CA ILE A 101 -14.57 -10.86 -1.75
C ILE A 101 -13.27 -10.25 -2.27
N GLU A 102 -12.73 -10.77 -3.38
CA GLU A 102 -11.50 -10.25 -3.98
C GLU A 102 -11.66 -8.78 -4.42
N GLN A 103 -12.80 -8.42 -5.00
CA GLN A 103 -13.10 -7.01 -5.36
C GLN A 103 -13.18 -6.13 -4.11
N LYS A 104 -13.80 -6.59 -3.02
CA LYS A 104 -13.85 -5.85 -1.75
C LYS A 104 -12.45 -5.65 -1.16
N ILE A 105 -11.59 -6.67 -1.18
CA ILE A 105 -10.19 -6.57 -0.73
C ILE A 105 -9.42 -5.54 -1.55
N LYS A 106 -9.63 -5.51 -2.88
CA LYS A 106 -9.01 -4.51 -3.75
C LYS A 106 -9.49 -3.09 -3.44
N ALA A 107 -10.78 -2.90 -3.14
CA ALA A 107 -11.32 -1.60 -2.74
C ALA A 107 -10.72 -1.12 -1.41
N VAL A 108 -10.73 -1.96 -0.38
CA VAL A 108 -10.17 -1.62 0.95
C VAL A 108 -8.68 -1.29 0.88
N ASN A 109 -7.91 -2.01 0.05
CA ASN A 109 -6.49 -1.69 -0.12
C ASN A 109 -6.27 -0.31 -0.75
N ARG A 110 -7.07 0.07 -1.75
CA ARG A 110 -7.00 1.41 -2.34
C ARG A 110 -7.36 2.49 -1.33
N GLU A 111 -8.41 2.28 -0.53
CA GLU A 111 -8.79 3.21 0.54
C GLU A 111 -7.68 3.36 1.59
N LYS A 112 -7.05 2.25 1.99
CA LYS A 112 -5.91 2.26 2.91
C LYS A 112 -4.75 3.11 2.37
N ASP A 113 -4.43 2.97 1.09
CA ASP A 113 -3.34 3.74 0.47
C ASP A 113 -3.67 5.24 0.38
N ILE A 114 -4.94 5.59 0.09
CA ILE A 114 -5.43 6.97 0.14
C ILE A 114 -5.33 7.54 1.56
N MET A 115 -5.80 6.79 2.57
CA MET A 115 -5.74 7.20 3.97
C MET A 115 -4.31 7.38 4.47
N ALA A 116 -3.36 6.57 3.99
CA ALA A 116 -1.95 6.71 4.31
C ALA A 116 -1.38 8.03 3.76
N ALA A 117 -1.68 8.36 2.49
CA ALA A 117 -1.28 9.62 1.87
C ALA A 117 -1.89 10.83 2.61
N ASP A 118 -3.20 10.80 2.87
CA ASP A 118 -3.89 11.84 3.64
C ASP A 118 -3.28 12.02 5.04
N SER A 119 -2.87 10.93 5.67
CA SER A 119 -2.25 10.98 6.99
C SER A 119 -0.91 11.70 6.97
N GLU A 120 -0.09 11.48 5.94
CA GLU A 120 1.18 12.20 5.77
C GLU A 120 0.94 13.70 5.59
N ASP A 121 -0.04 14.07 4.77
CA ASP A 121 -0.40 15.47 4.53
C ASP A 121 -0.94 16.16 5.79
N ARG A 122 -1.76 15.46 6.59
CA ARG A 122 -2.20 15.97 7.91
C ARG A 122 -1.03 16.26 8.83
N VAL A 123 0.00 15.39 8.87
CA VAL A 123 1.20 15.61 9.68
C VAL A 123 1.96 16.85 9.18
N LYS A 124 2.19 16.96 7.86
CA LYS A 124 2.84 18.14 7.26
C LYS A 124 2.07 19.43 7.57
N LEU A 125 0.74 19.40 7.48
CA LEU A 125 -0.10 20.55 7.78
C LEU A 125 -0.01 20.94 9.26
N SER A 126 0.01 19.96 10.17
CA SER A 126 0.18 20.19 11.61
C SER A 126 1.52 20.88 11.94
N LEU A 127 2.61 20.41 11.32
CA LEU A 127 3.94 21.03 11.47
C LEU A 127 3.95 22.47 10.97
N LYS A 128 3.45 22.73 9.75
CA LYS A 128 3.35 24.09 9.20
C LYS A 128 2.48 25.00 10.06
N LYS A 129 1.39 24.48 10.64
CA LYS A 129 0.53 25.23 11.56
C LYS A 129 1.29 25.63 12.84
N ALA A 130 2.10 24.72 13.39
CA ALA A 130 2.93 25.00 14.56
C ALA A 130 4.02 26.05 14.25
N GLU A 131 4.67 25.94 13.09
CA GLU A 131 5.65 26.92 12.60
C GLU A 131 5.02 28.30 12.44
N LEU A 132 3.84 28.39 11.81
CA LEU A 132 3.11 29.63 11.63
C LEU A 132 2.75 30.28 12.98
N GLU A 133 2.28 29.50 13.95
CA GLU A 133 1.97 30.02 15.28
C GLU A 133 3.23 30.52 16.01
N ASN A 134 4.38 29.87 15.80
CA ASN A 134 5.66 30.35 16.31
C ASN A 134 6.07 31.68 15.66
N HIS A 135 5.95 31.81 14.33
CA HIS A 135 6.21 33.07 13.62
C HIS A 135 5.27 34.18 14.07
N LYS A 136 3.98 33.88 14.27
CA LYS A 136 3.00 34.83 14.82
C LYS A 136 3.39 35.34 16.20
N LYS A 137 3.84 34.45 17.10
CA LYS A 137 4.37 34.83 18.42
C LYS A 137 5.61 35.72 18.31
N LYS A 138 6.55 35.41 17.41
CA LYS A 138 7.73 36.24 17.14
C LYS A 138 7.35 37.64 16.63
N HIS A 139 6.48 37.72 15.63
CA HIS A 139 5.99 39.01 15.12
C HIS A 139 5.27 39.82 16.19
N LYS A 140 4.45 39.19 17.03
CA LYS A 140 3.78 39.87 18.14
C LYS A 140 4.80 40.50 19.10
N LYS A 141 5.86 39.77 19.48
CA LYS A 141 6.94 40.31 20.32
C LYS A 141 7.60 41.54 19.69
N ILE A 142 7.96 41.46 18.41
CA ILE A 142 8.57 42.59 17.69
C ILE A 142 7.64 43.81 17.68
N VAL A 143 6.35 43.60 17.39
CA VAL A 143 5.36 44.68 17.40
C VAL A 143 5.21 45.29 18.79
N ASP A 144 5.14 44.46 19.84
CA ASP A 144 5.03 44.93 21.22
C ASP A 144 6.28 45.72 21.65
N GLU A 145 7.49 45.26 21.28
CA GLU A 145 8.75 45.98 21.50
C GLU A 145 8.77 47.37 20.82
N TYR A 146 8.32 47.46 19.56
CA TYR A 146 8.22 48.75 18.87
C TYR A 146 7.16 49.66 19.50
N LYS A 147 6.03 49.11 19.94
CA LYS A 147 5.02 49.88 20.69
C LYS A 147 5.58 50.43 21.99
N ASP A 148 6.37 49.63 22.72
CA ASP A 148 7.04 50.07 23.95
C ASP A 148 8.05 51.18 23.68
N ARG A 149 8.85 51.07 22.62
CA ARG A 149 9.78 52.14 22.21
C ARG A 149 9.04 53.44 21.87
N ILE A 150 7.96 53.35 21.10
CA ILE A 150 7.13 54.51 20.74
C ILE A 150 6.54 55.14 22.00
N ARG A 151 6.00 54.33 22.92
CA ARG A 151 5.52 54.81 24.21
C ARG A 151 6.62 55.52 24.99
N GLY A 152 7.84 54.97 25.03
CA GLY A 152 8.99 55.59 25.69
C GLY A 152 9.28 57.00 25.16
N VAL A 153 9.30 57.18 23.83
CA VAL A 153 9.54 58.49 23.19
C VAL A 153 8.35 59.44 23.37
N LEU A 154 7.12 58.93 23.31
CA LEU A 154 5.89 59.72 23.34
C LEU A 154 5.26 59.82 24.75
N LYS A 155 6.08 59.71 25.81
CA LYS A 155 5.66 59.86 27.21
C LYS A 155 4.46 58.96 27.60
N GLY A 156 4.51 57.70 27.18
CA GLY A 156 3.52 56.66 27.47
C GLY A 156 2.39 56.53 26.45
N ARG A 157 2.26 57.45 25.49
CA ARG A 157 1.19 57.41 24.47
C ARG A 157 1.55 56.51 23.29
N LEU A 158 0.53 55.88 22.69
CA LEU A 158 0.65 55.14 21.44
C LEU A 158 -0.37 55.71 20.43
N PRO A 159 0.05 56.60 19.53
CA PRO A 159 -0.84 57.20 18.54
C PRO A 159 -1.40 56.18 17.55
N PRO A 160 -2.56 56.47 16.93
CA PRO A 160 -3.03 55.76 15.74
C PRO A 160 -2.02 55.85 14.60
N ASP A 161 -1.93 54.80 13.78
CA ASP A 161 -0.90 54.66 12.74
C ASP A 161 -0.89 55.82 11.73
N LYS A 162 -2.09 56.33 11.38
CA LYS A 162 -2.27 57.51 10.50
C LYS A 162 -1.64 58.79 11.04
N ASP A 163 -1.52 58.91 12.36
CA ASP A 163 -1.03 60.10 13.06
C ASP A 163 0.41 59.91 13.58
N LEU A 164 0.89 58.67 13.64
CA LEU A 164 2.18 58.28 14.20
C LEU A 164 3.36 59.06 13.58
N LYS A 165 3.43 59.10 12.25
CA LYS A 165 4.51 59.81 11.53
C LYS A 165 4.55 61.31 11.87
N ARG A 166 3.36 61.93 11.94
CA ARG A 166 3.21 63.36 12.27
C ARG A 166 3.66 63.63 13.70
N GLU A 167 3.20 62.82 14.67
CA GLU A 167 3.58 62.97 16.08
C GLU A 167 5.09 62.75 16.31
N ILE A 168 5.69 61.73 15.68
CA ILE A 168 7.14 61.50 15.76
C ILE A 168 7.92 62.71 15.23
N THR A 169 7.51 63.24 14.08
CA THR A 169 8.19 64.39 13.46
C THR A 169 8.05 65.65 14.33
N GLN A 170 6.91 65.83 14.98
CA GLN A 170 6.69 66.95 15.90
C GLN A 170 7.56 66.84 17.16
N VAL A 171 7.67 65.64 17.75
CA VAL A 171 8.54 65.42 18.91
C VAL A 171 10.00 65.62 18.55
N LEU A 172 10.46 65.08 17.43
CA LEU A 172 11.83 65.29 16.94
C LEU A 172 12.14 66.79 16.75
N ARG A 173 11.21 67.56 16.18
CA ARG A 173 11.37 69.01 16.04
C ARG A 173 11.47 69.71 17.40
N SER A 174 10.62 69.32 18.34
CA SER A 174 10.59 69.92 19.69
C SER A 174 11.90 69.64 20.43
N ILE A 175 12.40 68.40 20.39
CA ILE A 175 13.69 68.02 20.98
C ILE A 175 14.85 68.78 20.32
N GLY A 176 14.83 68.96 18.99
CA GLY A 176 15.83 69.76 18.28
C GLY A 176 15.88 71.21 18.77
N MET A 177 14.70 71.84 18.95
CA MET A 177 14.62 73.20 19.50
C MET A 177 15.13 73.28 20.95
N GLU A 178 14.78 72.31 21.80
CA GLU A 178 15.29 72.24 23.18
C GLU A 178 16.82 72.07 23.21
N PHE A 179 17.37 71.25 22.32
CA PHE A 179 18.81 71.07 22.17
C PHE A 179 19.51 72.38 21.76
N ASP A 180 18.99 73.07 20.74
CA ASP A 180 19.57 74.32 20.25
C ASP A 180 19.53 75.45 21.31
N ASP A 181 18.45 75.52 22.11
CA ASP A 181 18.32 76.44 23.24
C ASP A 181 19.34 76.13 24.35
N LEU A 182 19.47 74.86 24.76
CA LEU A 182 20.45 74.44 25.74
C LEU A 182 21.89 74.68 25.26
N ASN A 183 22.16 74.46 23.98
CA ASN A 183 23.46 74.72 23.37
C ASN A 183 23.79 76.22 23.40
N THR A 184 22.79 77.08 23.14
CA THR A 184 22.95 78.54 23.23
C THR A 184 23.26 78.98 24.67
N LYS A 185 22.48 78.50 25.64
CA LYS A 185 22.71 78.75 27.07
C LYS A 185 24.08 78.25 27.54
N SER A 186 24.50 77.07 27.06
CA SER A 186 25.82 76.51 27.36
C SER A 186 26.93 77.43 26.85
N ARG A 187 26.82 77.94 25.61
CA ARG A 187 27.82 78.86 25.03
C ARG A 187 27.85 80.21 25.75
N GLU A 188 26.71 80.70 26.22
CA GLU A 188 26.63 81.91 27.03
C GLU A 188 27.30 81.72 28.39
N ALA A 189 27.00 80.63 29.09
CA ALA A 189 27.66 80.27 30.34
C ALA A 189 29.19 80.10 30.17
N GLU A 190 29.64 79.51 29.06
CA GLU A 190 31.07 79.38 28.74
C GLU A 190 31.74 80.76 28.57
N LYS A 191 31.08 81.72 27.92
CA LYS A 191 31.59 83.10 27.82
C LYS A 191 31.68 83.79 29.17
N GLU A 192 30.68 83.61 30.03
CA GLU A 192 30.69 84.16 31.39
C GLU A 192 31.84 83.57 32.21
N VAL A 193 32.04 82.25 32.14
CA VAL A 193 33.17 81.57 32.79
C VAL A 193 34.50 82.14 32.29
N ASN A 194 34.68 82.28 30.97
CA ASN A 194 35.90 82.86 30.40
C ASN A 194 36.12 84.30 30.86
N MET A 195 35.06 85.12 30.94
CA MET A 195 35.17 86.49 31.46
C MET A 195 35.60 86.52 32.92
N LEU A 196 35.00 85.65 33.76
CA LEU A 196 35.37 85.55 35.17
C LEU A 196 36.81 85.05 35.35
N GLN A 197 37.25 84.07 34.55
CA GLN A 197 38.64 83.61 34.53
C GLN A 197 39.61 84.74 34.19
N ASN A 198 39.34 85.51 33.13
CA ASN A 198 40.16 86.67 32.77
C ASN A 198 40.21 87.70 33.90
N LYS A 199 39.08 87.95 34.59
CA LYS A 199 39.01 88.88 35.72
C LYS A 199 39.80 88.38 36.92
N ILE A 200 39.76 87.07 37.19
CA ILE A 200 40.59 86.44 38.22
C ILE A 200 42.07 86.62 37.88
N GLU A 201 42.47 86.39 36.63
CA GLU A 201 43.85 86.59 36.18
C GLU A 201 44.29 88.05 36.31
N GLU A 202 43.43 89.01 35.92
CA GLU A 202 43.67 90.45 36.11
C GLU A 202 43.85 90.81 37.59
N VAL A 203 42.94 90.35 38.47
CA VAL A 203 43.05 90.58 39.92
C VAL A 203 44.33 89.94 40.48
N ASN A 204 44.69 88.73 40.06
CA ASN A 204 45.93 88.07 40.45
C ASN A 204 47.17 88.87 39.99
N ASN A 205 47.17 89.40 38.77
CA ASN A 205 48.22 90.25 38.24
C ASN A 205 48.34 91.57 39.03
N ASN A 206 47.21 92.21 39.33
CA ASN A 206 47.16 93.43 40.13
C ASN A 206 47.65 93.20 41.57
N LEU A 207 47.25 92.09 42.20
CA LEU A 207 47.73 91.68 43.52
C LEU A 207 49.24 91.40 43.50
N SER A 208 49.75 90.72 42.47
CA SER A 208 51.18 90.48 42.29
C SER A 208 51.95 91.80 42.16
N LYS A 209 51.45 92.75 41.37
CA LYS A 209 52.03 94.08 41.23
C LYS A 209 52.02 94.85 42.55
N TYR A 210 50.89 94.87 43.26
CA TYR A 210 50.78 95.54 44.56
C TYR A 210 51.76 94.96 45.59
N ARG A 211 51.91 93.63 45.63
CA ARG A 211 52.92 92.97 46.47
C ARG A 211 54.34 93.44 46.12
N LYS A 212 54.71 93.47 44.84
CA LYS A 212 56.02 93.99 44.39
C LYS A 212 56.22 95.46 44.77
N ASP A 213 55.21 96.32 44.59
CA ASP A 213 55.30 97.73 44.96
C ASP A 213 55.50 97.93 46.47
N MET A 214 54.83 97.12 47.30
CA MET A 214 55.02 97.12 48.75
C MET A 214 56.43 96.65 49.14
N GLU A 215 56.95 95.60 48.50
CA GLU A 215 58.33 95.15 48.68
C GLU A 215 59.34 96.24 48.27
N CYS A 216 59.14 96.92 47.13
CA CYS A 216 59.98 98.05 46.71
C CYS A 216 59.95 99.20 47.73
N LYS A 217 58.79 99.57 48.27
CA LYS A 217 58.68 100.61 49.31
C LYS A 217 59.38 100.21 50.60
N TYR A 218 59.30 98.94 50.99
CA TYR A 218 60.06 98.41 52.13
C TYR A 218 61.57 98.50 51.88
N CYS A 219 62.05 98.14 50.68
CA CYS A 219 63.45 98.29 50.29
C CYS A 219 63.91 99.75 50.30
N SER A 220 63.12 100.69 49.76
CA SER A 220 63.47 102.13 49.77
C SER A 220 63.40 102.76 51.16
N GLN A 221 62.55 102.26 52.07
CA GLN A 221 62.57 102.67 53.48
C GLN A 221 63.81 102.13 54.20
N LEU A 222 64.23 100.90 53.91
CA LEU A 222 65.51 100.35 54.38
C LEU A 222 66.71 101.16 53.86
N GLU A 223 66.72 101.57 52.59
CA GLU A 223 67.75 102.46 52.04
C GLU A 223 67.77 103.84 52.72
N LYS A 224 66.60 104.43 53.02
CA LYS A 224 66.54 105.70 53.78
C LYS A 224 67.02 105.56 55.23
N VAL A 225 66.75 104.44 55.88
CA VAL A 225 67.27 104.15 57.23
C VAL A 225 68.78 103.92 57.21
N ILE A 226 69.32 103.31 56.15
CA ILE A 226 70.76 103.17 55.95
C ILE A 226 71.39 104.55 55.68
N HIS A 227 70.77 105.39 54.85
CA HIS A 227 71.30 106.72 54.50
C HIS A 227 71.23 107.73 55.65
N PHE A 228 70.27 107.59 56.58
CA PHE A 228 70.16 108.41 57.79
C PHE A 228 71.15 107.98 58.90
N ARG A 229 71.78 106.81 58.78
CA ARG A 229 72.84 106.33 59.68
C ARG A 229 74.27 106.66 59.19
N SER A 230 74.42 107.32 58.04
CA SER A 230 75.71 107.69 57.45
C SER A 230 76.04 109.19 57.51
N PHE A 231 75.41 109.93 58.43
CA PHE A 231 75.81 111.28 58.85
C PHE A 231 75.97 111.34 60.37
#